data_AF-A0AA42X268-F1
#
_entry.id   AF-A0AA42X268-F1
#
_cell.length_a   1.000
_cell.length_b   1.000
_cell.length_c   1.000
_cell.angle_alpha   90.00
_cell.angle_beta   90.00
_cell.angle_gamma   90.00
#
_symmetry.space_group_name_H-M   'P 1'
#
loop_
_entity.id
_entity.type
_entity.pdbx_description
1 polymer ?
#
loop_
_entity_poly.entity_id
_entity_poly.type
_entity_poly.pdbx_seq_one_letter_code
_entity_poly.pdbx_strand_id
1 'polypeptide(L)'
;MSQNTQAPSATNINSFLTRPVARRSAGEKVREFAKKFEELADIQVTNADIRKALQFNILDAGNDQVLMSTVLVTLYLTHKGVVHAGVFEWIIEDDSQRLTDLTLPTPQGSVTIRRTTSDVADRELWEKAKAKIASQSNVLPENIHFAGSDVIPSEAVATDETLIHATLYTSTQAAMAVLQDEVVGAPGFITIPALVETSNLQVGIGYADGNTVTSTGLPVRSTLSIALTATDKAQPGVNQTTSLHRKKVELTRVDGYVDMVYRAPPAPAYGQPPKTQALYARYVMTRLDTQFDAITLEGMLLGLASAFTAGYDWTWAGAFLPRYASSAIRSGSKKSTELRDLGAVGLLVPLDEKGPARHTLISTKTEDKDLAALVNHAFNPEMLYTLHVTETGDLSWVQEVFVAAARGHQGAIDKIVRSADTLTGGQFSQRWQALRQQTGAPATICFDDKIRLPIGYYTDANDGTKHDIREIDLLAILNAFGEKDFTVVQRFQNAMDNLSMQPEKRTEELYKILDEVFGVGRYVVTDHATPITFAAVFLQALNEACVAAGADIRPMNRQLDFSGGTGRVAYGHLDQAILRPEATAALFTNGPIGAQGRSYTSNVYTRVY
;
A
#
# COMPACT_ATOMS: atom_id res chain seq x y z
N MET A 1 35.54 -26.51 -34.04
CA MET A 1 34.26 -27.10 -33.59
C MET A 1 34.57 -28.23 -32.63
N SER A 2 34.64 -27.94 -31.33
CA SER A 2 34.70 -28.96 -30.27
C SER A 2 33.42 -28.81 -29.46
N GLN A 3 32.46 -29.71 -29.65
CA GLN A 3 31.27 -29.78 -28.83
C GLN A 3 31.69 -30.20 -27.42
N ASN A 4 31.46 -29.30 -26.46
CA ASN A 4 31.68 -29.55 -25.05
C ASN A 4 30.48 -30.38 -24.56
N THR A 5 30.59 -31.71 -24.61
CA THR A 5 29.60 -32.64 -24.05
C THR A 5 29.72 -32.64 -22.53
N GLN A 6 29.08 -31.68 -21.87
CA GLN A 6 28.78 -31.81 -20.44
C GLN A 6 27.74 -32.92 -20.25
N ALA A 7 28.07 -33.89 -19.41
CA ALA A 7 27.15 -34.96 -19.03
C ALA A 7 25.89 -34.33 -18.37
N PRO A 8 24.68 -34.78 -18.71
CA PRO A 8 23.45 -34.25 -18.12
C PRO A 8 23.44 -34.55 -16.61
N SER A 9 23.24 -33.51 -15.79
CA SER A 9 22.99 -33.67 -14.36
C SER A 9 21.72 -34.50 -14.14
N ALA A 10 21.60 -35.17 -12.98
CA ALA A 10 20.41 -35.96 -12.65
C ALA A 10 19.10 -35.14 -12.72
N THR A 11 19.19 -33.83 -12.51
CA THR A 11 18.10 -32.85 -12.65
C THR A 11 17.70 -32.58 -14.10
N ASN A 12 18.60 -32.81 -15.07
CA ASN A 12 18.39 -32.50 -16.49
C ASN A 12 17.97 -33.70 -17.34
N ILE A 13 18.03 -34.94 -16.83
CA ILE A 13 17.73 -36.16 -17.59
C ILE A 13 16.34 -36.15 -18.23
N ASN A 14 15.34 -35.55 -17.57
CA ASN A 14 13.97 -35.51 -18.10
C ASN A 14 13.79 -34.49 -19.23
N SER A 15 14.62 -33.44 -19.30
CA SER A 15 14.51 -32.41 -20.35
C SER A 15 15.02 -32.88 -21.73
N PHE A 16 15.94 -33.86 -21.76
CA PHE A 16 16.47 -34.44 -22.99
C PHE A 16 15.57 -35.50 -23.62
N LEU A 17 14.58 -36.00 -22.88
CA LEU A 17 13.68 -37.05 -23.34
C LEU A 17 12.32 -36.41 -23.66
N THR A 18 12.10 -36.06 -24.93
CA THR A 18 10.75 -35.74 -25.44
C THR A 18 9.87 -36.96 -25.25
N ARG A 19 9.01 -36.93 -24.23
CA ARG A 19 8.01 -37.97 -23.98
C ARG A 19 6.64 -37.43 -24.38
N PRO A 20 5.78 -38.25 -25.04
CA PRO A 20 4.44 -37.84 -25.41
C PRO A 20 3.53 -37.57 -24.19
N VAL A 21 3.88 -38.10 -23.01
CA VAL A 21 3.19 -37.86 -21.74
C VAL A 21 4.23 -37.69 -20.64
N ALA A 22 4.18 -36.58 -19.89
CA ALA A 22 5.04 -36.35 -18.74
C ALA A 22 4.71 -37.33 -17.60
N ARG A 23 5.74 -37.87 -16.93
CA ARG A 23 5.54 -38.81 -15.80
C ARG A 23 5.00 -38.09 -14.55
N ARG A 24 5.15 -36.76 -14.49
CA ARG A 24 4.50 -35.89 -13.53
C ARG A 24 3.38 -35.16 -14.26
N SER A 25 2.15 -35.26 -13.77
CA SER A 25 1.10 -34.32 -14.18
C SER A 25 1.61 -32.93 -13.81
N ALA A 26 1.37 -31.93 -14.69
CA ALA A 26 1.50 -30.56 -14.19
C ALA A 26 0.60 -30.44 -12.96
N GLY A 27 1.04 -29.71 -11.94
CA GLY A 27 0.29 -29.57 -10.69
C GLY A 27 -1.20 -29.39 -10.99
N GLU A 28 -2.05 -30.28 -10.47
CA GLU A 28 -3.48 -30.32 -10.81
C GLU A 28 -4.11 -28.92 -10.67
N LYS A 29 -3.71 -28.23 -9.60
CA LYS A 29 -4.07 -26.85 -9.31
C LYS A 29 -3.72 -25.85 -10.42
N VAL A 30 -2.50 -25.85 -10.99
CA VAL A 30 -2.14 -24.89 -12.06
C VAL A 30 -3.01 -25.07 -13.30
N ARG A 31 -3.39 -26.30 -13.63
CA ARG A 31 -4.30 -26.58 -14.75
C ARG A 31 -5.73 -26.15 -14.46
N GLU A 32 -6.20 -26.34 -13.22
CA GLU A 32 -7.53 -25.88 -12.79
C GLU A 32 -7.66 -24.36 -12.91
N PHE A 33 -6.68 -23.60 -12.40
CA PHE A 33 -6.67 -22.14 -12.52
C PHE A 33 -6.61 -21.68 -13.98
N ALA A 34 -5.69 -22.23 -14.78
CA ALA A 34 -5.59 -21.89 -16.20
C ALA A 34 -6.90 -22.16 -16.97
N LYS A 35 -7.54 -23.31 -16.71
CA LYS A 35 -8.83 -23.65 -17.30
C LYS A 35 -9.93 -22.68 -16.88
N LYS A 36 -9.97 -22.31 -15.59
CA LYS A 36 -10.97 -21.38 -15.06
C LYS A 36 -10.79 -19.97 -15.59
N PHE A 37 -9.55 -19.54 -15.81
CA PHE A 37 -9.30 -18.27 -16.51
C PHE A 37 -9.80 -18.29 -17.95
N GLU A 38 -9.57 -19.36 -18.70
CA GLU A 38 -10.09 -19.50 -20.07
C GLU A 38 -11.63 -19.46 -20.09
N GLU A 39 -12.28 -20.26 -19.21
CA GLU A 39 -13.73 -20.31 -19.07
C GLU A 39 -14.33 -18.92 -18.74
N LEU A 40 -13.70 -18.18 -17.82
CA LEU A 40 -14.19 -16.85 -17.44
C LEU A 40 -13.90 -15.80 -18.51
N ALA A 41 -12.76 -15.88 -19.20
CA ALA A 41 -12.41 -14.98 -20.29
C ALA A 41 -13.41 -15.10 -21.46
N ASP A 42 -13.88 -16.31 -21.77
CA ASP A 42 -14.93 -16.54 -22.78
C ASP A 42 -16.27 -15.86 -22.43
N ILE A 43 -16.55 -15.67 -21.15
CA ILE A 43 -17.80 -15.08 -20.67
C ILE A 43 -17.67 -13.56 -20.53
N GLN A 44 -16.56 -13.08 -19.96
CA GLN A 44 -16.43 -11.69 -19.48
C GLN A 44 -15.76 -10.76 -20.50
N VAL A 45 -14.93 -11.29 -21.41
CA VAL A 45 -14.27 -10.45 -22.41
C VAL A 45 -15.24 -10.17 -23.56
N THR A 46 -15.97 -9.05 -23.43
CA THR A 46 -16.99 -8.63 -24.41
C THR A 46 -16.41 -8.22 -25.76
N ASN A 47 -15.15 -7.76 -25.79
CA ASN A 47 -14.47 -7.39 -27.03
C ASN A 47 -13.82 -8.64 -27.67
N ALA A 48 -14.39 -9.08 -28.80
CA ALA A 48 -13.93 -10.27 -29.50
C ALA A 48 -12.46 -10.20 -29.97
N ASP A 49 -11.94 -9.02 -30.25
CA ASP A 49 -10.53 -8.85 -30.66
C ASP A 49 -9.60 -8.99 -29.46
N ILE A 50 -9.97 -8.43 -28.30
CA ILE A 50 -9.24 -8.64 -27.04
C ILE A 50 -9.25 -10.12 -26.66
N ARG A 51 -10.41 -10.79 -26.77
CA ARG A 51 -10.52 -12.21 -26.45
C ARG A 51 -9.60 -13.08 -27.29
N LYS A 52 -9.51 -12.82 -28.60
CA LYS A 52 -8.58 -13.53 -29.52
C LYS A 52 -7.12 -13.24 -29.20
N ALA A 53 -6.83 -12.04 -28.71
CA ALA A 53 -5.50 -11.60 -28.31
C ALA A 53 -5.08 -12.12 -26.92
N LEU A 54 -6.01 -12.62 -26.11
CA LEU A 54 -5.73 -13.13 -24.77
C LEU A 54 -5.48 -14.64 -24.80
N GLN A 55 -4.35 -15.07 -24.24
CA GLN A 55 -3.97 -16.47 -24.12
C GLN A 55 -3.46 -16.80 -22.71
N PHE A 56 -3.62 -18.06 -22.33
CA PHE A 56 -3.15 -18.60 -21.06
C PHE A 56 -2.16 -19.75 -21.32
N ASN A 57 -0.91 -19.54 -20.93
CA ASN A 57 0.15 -20.54 -21.11
C ASN A 57 0.60 -21.04 -19.73
N ILE A 58 1.01 -22.30 -19.64
CA ILE A 58 1.49 -22.89 -18.37
C ILE A 58 3.01 -23.10 -18.47
N LEU A 59 3.73 -22.57 -17.48
CA LEU A 59 5.05 -23.03 -17.10
C LEU A 59 4.89 -24.06 -15.99
N ASP A 60 5.29 -25.29 -16.25
CA ASP A 60 5.21 -26.38 -15.28
C ASP A 60 6.56 -26.62 -14.61
N ALA A 61 6.61 -26.62 -13.29
CA ALA A 61 7.83 -26.88 -12.52
C ALA A 61 8.51 -28.21 -12.91
N GLY A 62 7.71 -29.23 -13.25
CA GLY A 62 8.22 -30.54 -13.64
C GLY A 62 8.86 -30.59 -15.03
N ASN A 63 8.38 -29.79 -15.97
CA ASN A 63 8.77 -29.87 -17.39
C ASN A 63 9.63 -28.69 -17.84
N ASP A 64 9.33 -27.47 -17.38
CA ASP A 64 9.97 -26.23 -17.83
C ASP A 64 11.18 -25.82 -16.95
N GLN A 65 11.52 -26.65 -15.95
CA GLN A 65 12.63 -26.43 -15.01
C GLN A 65 12.53 -25.12 -14.23
N VAL A 66 11.31 -24.75 -13.85
CA VAL A 66 11.03 -23.61 -12.96
C VAL A 66 10.81 -24.14 -11.53
N LEU A 67 11.08 -23.30 -10.52
CA LEU A 67 10.91 -23.69 -9.12
C LEU A 67 9.44 -23.97 -8.78
N MET A 68 8.52 -23.19 -9.36
CA MET A 68 7.08 -23.30 -9.13
C MET A 68 6.29 -23.15 -10.42
N SER A 69 5.17 -23.86 -10.50
CA SER A 69 4.31 -23.80 -11.68
C SER A 69 3.59 -22.45 -11.74
N THR A 70 3.51 -21.89 -12.94
CA THR A 70 3.03 -20.52 -13.18
C THR A 70 2.05 -20.50 -14.35
N VAL A 71 0.95 -19.77 -14.21
CA VAL A 71 0.07 -19.43 -15.34
C VAL A 71 0.51 -18.08 -15.91
N LEU A 72 0.85 -18.06 -17.18
CA LEU A 72 1.19 -16.86 -17.94
C LEU A 72 -0.08 -16.33 -18.60
N VAL A 73 -0.51 -15.13 -18.20
CA VAL A 73 -1.61 -14.40 -18.85
C VAL A 73 -0.97 -13.51 -19.90
N THR A 74 -1.19 -13.82 -21.17
CA THR A 74 -0.53 -13.14 -22.29
C THR A 74 -1.54 -12.39 -23.14
N LEU A 75 -1.33 -11.09 -23.32
CA LEU A 75 -2.09 -10.26 -24.25
C LEU A 75 -1.22 -9.90 -25.47
N TYR A 76 -1.72 -10.12 -26.68
CA TYR A 76 -1.00 -9.78 -27.92
C TYR A 76 -1.51 -8.48 -28.54
N LEU A 77 -0.59 -7.63 -29.02
CA LEU A 77 -0.93 -6.40 -29.73
C LEU A 77 -0.06 -6.27 -30.99
N THR A 78 -0.69 -5.98 -32.13
CA THR A 78 0.05 -5.61 -33.34
C THR A 78 0.14 -4.10 -33.46
N HIS A 79 1.35 -3.54 -33.42
CA HIS A 79 1.60 -2.11 -33.60
C HIS A 79 2.63 -1.90 -34.70
N LYS A 80 2.33 -1.04 -35.69
CA LYS A 80 3.21 -0.74 -36.83
C LYS A 80 3.72 -2.01 -37.56
N GLY A 81 2.89 -3.05 -37.64
CA GLY A 81 3.21 -4.32 -38.31
C GLY A 81 4.06 -5.30 -37.49
N VAL A 82 4.40 -4.96 -36.24
CA VAL A 82 5.13 -5.82 -35.31
C VAL A 82 4.16 -6.35 -34.26
N VAL A 83 4.23 -7.65 -33.97
CA VAL A 83 3.45 -8.27 -32.89
C VAL A 83 4.25 -8.16 -31.59
N HIS A 84 3.59 -7.66 -30.55
CA HIS A 84 4.11 -7.56 -29.19
C HIS A 84 3.24 -8.41 -28.25
N ALA A 85 3.83 -8.82 -27.12
CA ALA A 85 3.14 -9.57 -26.08
C ALA A 85 3.39 -8.92 -24.71
N GLY A 86 2.34 -8.65 -23.95
CA GLY A 86 2.41 -8.29 -22.53
C GLY A 86 2.09 -9.53 -21.69
N VAL A 87 2.96 -9.88 -20.75
CA VAL A 87 2.88 -11.15 -20.01
C VAL A 87 2.84 -10.89 -18.51
N PHE A 88 1.78 -11.36 -17.85
CA PHE A 88 1.66 -11.36 -16.38
C PHE A 88 1.80 -12.78 -15.83
N GLU A 89 2.52 -12.95 -14.72
CA GLU A 89 2.85 -14.25 -14.12
C GLU A 89 2.04 -14.53 -12.85
N TRP A 90 1.13 -15.50 -12.90
CA TRP A 90 0.45 -16.04 -11.71
C TRP A 90 1.19 -17.27 -11.17
N ILE A 91 2.00 -17.08 -10.13
CA ILE A 91 2.76 -18.16 -9.49
C ILE A 91 1.80 -18.92 -8.56
N ILE A 92 1.65 -20.23 -8.77
CA ILE A 92 0.68 -21.03 -8.03
C ILE A 92 1.37 -21.71 -6.85
N GLU A 93 1.01 -21.31 -5.63
CA GLU A 93 1.53 -21.92 -4.43
C GLU A 93 0.91 -23.31 -4.18
N ASP A 94 1.79 -24.26 -3.88
CA ASP A 94 1.48 -25.64 -3.53
C ASP A 94 2.15 -25.97 -2.20
N ASP A 95 1.39 -26.49 -1.24
CA ASP A 95 1.86 -26.83 0.11
C ASP A 95 3.03 -27.82 0.11
N SER A 96 3.22 -28.59 -0.97
CA SER A 96 4.32 -29.53 -1.13
C SER A 96 5.66 -28.90 -1.49
N GLN A 97 5.69 -27.62 -1.89
CA GLN A 97 6.88 -26.92 -2.40
C GLN A 97 7.20 -25.69 -1.54
N ARG A 98 7.67 -25.91 -0.30
CA ARG A 98 8.20 -24.80 0.52
C ARG A 98 9.63 -24.48 0.14
N LEU A 99 9.92 -23.19 -0.06
CA LEU A 99 11.28 -22.72 -0.26
C LEU A 99 12.07 -22.81 1.05
N THR A 100 13.34 -23.18 0.94
CA THR A 100 14.25 -23.15 2.09
C THR A 100 14.64 -21.71 2.41
N ASP A 101 14.68 -21.37 3.70
CA ASP A 101 15.20 -20.10 4.18
C ASP A 101 16.62 -19.82 3.64
N LEU A 102 16.89 -18.55 3.38
CA LEU A 102 18.18 -18.09 2.86
C LEU A 102 19.07 -17.61 4.01
N THR A 103 20.21 -18.25 4.21
CA THR A 103 21.24 -17.78 5.15
C THR A 103 22.27 -16.93 4.40
N LEU A 104 22.34 -15.64 4.72
CA LEU A 104 23.29 -14.70 4.14
C LEU A 104 24.47 -14.43 5.09
N PRO A 105 25.72 -14.48 4.61
CA PRO A 105 26.87 -14.05 5.40
C PRO A 105 26.87 -12.52 5.54
N THR A 106 27.14 -12.02 6.74
CA THR A 106 27.27 -10.60 7.07
C THR A 106 28.58 -10.35 7.82
N PRO A 107 29.10 -9.11 7.86
CA PRO A 107 30.31 -8.79 8.63
C PRO A 107 30.20 -9.13 10.13
N GLN A 108 28.98 -9.22 10.66
CA GLN A 108 28.68 -9.50 12.08
C GLN A 108 28.19 -10.93 12.34
N GLY A 109 28.22 -11.82 11.33
CA GLY A 109 27.78 -13.22 11.47
C GLY A 109 27.00 -13.71 10.24
N SER A 110 25.89 -14.40 10.45
CA SER A 110 24.95 -14.77 9.40
C SER A 110 23.55 -14.32 9.76
N VAL A 111 22.77 -13.93 8.77
CA VAL A 111 21.36 -13.56 8.91
C VAL A 111 20.51 -14.57 8.15
N THR A 112 19.43 -15.05 8.75
CA THR A 112 18.48 -15.95 8.08
C THR A 112 17.25 -15.15 7.65
N ILE A 113 16.94 -15.21 6.36
CA ILE A 113 15.75 -14.58 5.77
C ILE A 113 14.81 -15.70 5.33
N ARG A 114 13.56 -15.63 5.80
CA ARG A 114 12.51 -16.55 5.36
C ARG A 114 12.15 -16.26 3.92
N ARG A 115 12.10 -17.30 3.09
CA ARG A 115 11.68 -17.19 1.69
C ARG A 115 10.19 -17.46 1.55
N THR A 116 9.56 -16.73 0.64
CA THR A 116 8.14 -16.83 0.27
C THR A 116 8.01 -17.21 -1.19
N THR A 117 6.84 -17.70 -1.61
CA THR A 117 6.56 -18.03 -3.00
C THR A 117 6.84 -16.86 -3.96
N SER A 118 6.66 -15.62 -3.49
CA SER A 118 7.01 -14.41 -4.22
C SER A 118 8.49 -14.29 -4.59
N ASP A 119 9.42 -14.90 -3.82
CA ASP A 119 10.85 -14.95 -4.15
C ASP A 119 11.16 -15.75 -5.42
N VAL A 120 10.18 -16.43 -6.01
CA VAL A 120 10.32 -17.12 -7.30
C VAL A 120 10.07 -16.18 -8.48
N ALA A 121 9.43 -15.02 -8.25
CA ALA A 121 9.26 -13.97 -9.25
C ALA A 121 10.58 -13.23 -9.50
N ASP A 122 11.55 -13.93 -10.08
CA ASP A 122 12.87 -13.42 -10.36
C ASP A 122 13.15 -13.39 -11.87
N ARG A 123 14.35 -12.93 -12.20
CA ARG A 123 14.80 -12.90 -13.59
C ARG A 123 14.86 -14.29 -14.23
N GLU A 124 15.14 -15.34 -13.47
CA GLU A 124 15.23 -16.69 -14.02
C GLU A 124 13.84 -17.18 -14.47
N LEU A 125 12.81 -16.97 -13.65
CA LEU A 125 11.43 -17.26 -14.03
C LEU A 125 11.03 -16.47 -15.28
N TRP A 126 11.32 -15.17 -15.31
CA TRP A 126 10.96 -14.31 -16.44
C TRP A 126 11.61 -14.76 -17.76
N GLU A 127 12.90 -15.10 -17.76
CA GLU A 127 13.58 -15.55 -18.99
C GLU A 127 12.99 -16.89 -19.50
N LYS A 128 12.50 -17.75 -18.59
CA LYS A 128 11.79 -19.00 -18.94
C LYS A 128 10.40 -18.70 -19.51
N ALA A 129 9.65 -17.78 -18.92
CA ALA A 129 8.36 -17.31 -19.43
C ALA A 129 8.50 -16.73 -20.83
N LYS A 130 9.46 -15.83 -21.00
CA LYS A 130 9.81 -15.21 -22.26
C LYS A 130 10.16 -16.23 -23.35
N ALA A 131 11.01 -17.20 -23.03
CA ALA A 131 11.37 -18.28 -23.95
C ALA A 131 10.15 -19.15 -24.34
N LYS A 132 9.26 -19.44 -23.39
CA LYS A 132 8.03 -20.20 -23.62
C LYS A 132 7.13 -19.49 -24.62
N ILE A 133 6.83 -18.21 -24.37
CA ILE A 133 5.99 -17.40 -25.26
C ILE A 133 6.61 -17.25 -26.65
N ALA A 134 7.91 -16.99 -26.74
CA ALA A 134 8.62 -16.91 -28.03
C ALA A 134 8.61 -18.24 -28.81
N SER A 135 8.56 -19.39 -28.12
CA SER A 135 8.50 -20.71 -28.78
C SER A 135 7.11 -21.11 -29.26
N GLN A 136 6.06 -20.57 -28.62
CA GLN A 136 4.66 -20.90 -28.89
C GLN A 136 3.96 -19.87 -29.77
N SER A 137 4.55 -18.69 -29.93
CA SER A 137 4.04 -17.59 -30.73
C SER A 137 5.08 -17.12 -31.74
N ASN A 138 4.65 -16.44 -32.81
CA ASN A 138 5.57 -15.80 -33.76
C ASN A 138 6.09 -14.44 -33.26
N VAL A 139 6.21 -14.25 -31.94
CA VAL A 139 6.68 -13.01 -31.31
C VAL A 139 8.17 -13.14 -31.01
N LEU A 140 8.94 -12.18 -31.49
CA LEU A 140 10.37 -12.11 -31.19
C LEU A 140 10.57 -11.80 -29.69
N PRO A 141 11.57 -12.39 -29.01
CA PRO A 141 11.79 -12.17 -27.59
C PRO A 141 11.86 -10.69 -27.18
N GLU A 142 12.50 -9.83 -27.96
CA GLU A 142 12.59 -8.39 -27.70
C GLU A 142 11.23 -7.65 -27.69
N ASN A 143 10.18 -8.25 -28.25
CA ASN A 143 8.82 -7.71 -28.29
C ASN A 143 7.91 -8.33 -27.21
N ILE A 144 8.48 -9.08 -26.26
CA ILE A 144 7.79 -9.67 -25.13
C ILE A 144 8.12 -8.85 -23.88
N HIS A 145 7.10 -8.27 -23.28
CA HIS A 145 7.17 -7.30 -22.20
C HIS A 145 6.63 -7.89 -20.90
N PHE A 146 7.34 -7.66 -19.80
CA PHE A 146 6.93 -8.12 -18.48
C PHE A 146 5.89 -7.17 -17.91
N ALA A 147 4.72 -7.72 -17.57
CA ALA A 147 3.60 -6.95 -17.05
C ALA A 147 3.46 -7.05 -15.52
N GLY A 148 4.32 -7.81 -14.84
CA GLY A 148 4.25 -8.06 -13.40
C GLY A 148 3.96 -9.51 -13.05
N SER A 149 3.94 -9.77 -11.75
CA SER A 149 3.70 -11.09 -11.17
C SER A 149 2.97 -10.99 -9.84
N ASP A 150 2.23 -12.04 -9.51
CA ASP A 150 1.54 -12.19 -8.22
C ASP A 150 1.35 -13.69 -7.90
N VAL A 151 1.09 -13.99 -6.63
CA VAL A 151 1.02 -15.35 -6.09
C VAL A 151 -0.43 -15.72 -5.79
N ILE A 152 -0.87 -16.85 -6.36
CA ILE A 152 -2.12 -17.49 -5.94
C ILE A 152 -1.80 -18.41 -4.75
N PRO A 153 -2.28 -18.10 -3.52
CA PRO A 153 -1.88 -18.80 -2.32
C PRO A 153 -2.40 -20.24 -2.29
N SER A 154 -1.80 -21.09 -1.44
CA SER A 154 -2.16 -22.51 -1.37
C SER A 154 -3.64 -22.75 -1.04
N GLU A 155 -4.23 -21.84 -0.27
CA GLU A 155 -5.65 -21.84 0.15
C GLU A 155 -6.65 -21.34 -0.89
N ALA A 156 -6.21 -20.69 -1.96
CA ALA A 156 -7.10 -20.22 -3.02
C ALA A 156 -7.65 -21.40 -3.83
N VAL A 157 -8.95 -21.37 -4.10
CA VAL A 157 -9.66 -22.43 -4.83
C VAL A 157 -10.17 -21.90 -6.16
N ALA A 158 -9.91 -22.63 -7.25
CA ALA A 158 -10.27 -22.19 -8.59
C ALA A 158 -11.79 -22.13 -8.86
N THR A 159 -12.61 -22.64 -7.94
CA THR A 159 -14.08 -22.55 -8.00
C THR A 159 -14.62 -21.23 -7.43
N ASP A 160 -13.81 -20.42 -6.77
CA ASP A 160 -14.22 -19.09 -6.32
C ASP A 160 -14.24 -18.11 -7.50
N GLU A 161 -15.41 -17.91 -8.09
CA GLU A 161 -15.59 -17.03 -9.25
C GLU A 161 -15.19 -15.57 -8.95
N THR A 162 -15.33 -15.10 -7.70
CA THR A 162 -14.98 -13.72 -7.33
C THR A 162 -13.46 -13.53 -7.36
N LEU A 163 -12.72 -14.49 -6.79
CA LEU A 163 -11.26 -14.51 -6.81
C LEU A 163 -10.73 -14.63 -8.24
N ILE A 164 -11.26 -15.56 -9.04
CA ILE A 164 -10.85 -15.76 -10.43
C ILE A 164 -11.13 -14.51 -11.27
N HIS A 165 -12.27 -13.84 -11.05
CA HIS A 165 -12.57 -12.58 -11.71
C HIS A 165 -11.60 -11.46 -11.32
N ALA A 166 -11.33 -11.29 -10.03
CA ALA A 166 -10.42 -10.24 -9.56
C ALA A 166 -8.98 -10.43 -10.06
N THR A 167 -8.49 -11.67 -10.03
CA THR A 167 -7.14 -12.03 -10.54
C THR A 167 -7.07 -11.87 -12.06
N LEU A 168 -8.07 -12.31 -12.82
CA LEU A 168 -8.11 -12.12 -14.28
C LEU A 168 -8.18 -10.64 -14.68
N TYR A 169 -9.01 -9.85 -14.00
CA TYR A 169 -9.09 -8.40 -14.23
C TYR A 169 -7.73 -7.75 -14.04
N THR A 170 -7.06 -8.05 -12.93
CA THR A 170 -5.77 -7.46 -12.57
C THR A 170 -4.69 -7.78 -13.61
N SER A 171 -4.52 -9.06 -13.97
CA SER A 171 -3.46 -9.48 -14.89
C SER A 171 -3.67 -8.97 -16.31
N THR A 172 -4.93 -8.91 -16.77
CA THR A 172 -5.26 -8.36 -18.10
C THR A 172 -5.06 -6.85 -18.16
N GLN A 173 -5.40 -6.11 -17.09
CA GLN A 173 -5.11 -4.67 -17.00
C GLN A 173 -3.61 -4.40 -17.00
N ALA A 174 -2.83 -5.16 -16.23
CA ALA A 174 -1.38 -5.04 -16.19
C ALA A 174 -0.75 -5.29 -17.58
N ALA A 175 -1.15 -6.38 -18.25
CA ALA A 175 -0.68 -6.72 -19.60
C ALA A 175 -1.07 -5.66 -20.64
N MET A 176 -2.26 -5.08 -20.53
CA MET A 176 -2.69 -4.00 -21.41
C MET A 176 -1.94 -2.69 -21.13
N ALA A 177 -1.72 -2.34 -19.87
CA ALA A 177 -1.03 -1.13 -19.47
C ALA A 177 0.43 -1.12 -19.93
N VAL A 178 1.16 -2.24 -19.80
CA VAL A 178 2.56 -2.31 -20.29
C VAL A 178 2.63 -2.17 -21.81
N LEU A 179 1.71 -2.78 -22.55
CA LEU A 179 1.65 -2.64 -24.00
C LEU A 179 1.30 -1.20 -24.42
N GLN A 180 0.41 -0.54 -23.69
CA GLN A 180 0.04 0.85 -23.95
C GLN A 180 1.21 1.80 -23.68
N ASP A 181 1.94 1.61 -22.58
CA ASP A 181 3.07 2.45 -22.18
C ASP A 181 4.30 2.24 -23.08
N GLU A 182 4.72 0.98 -23.28
CA GLU A 182 5.99 0.67 -23.94
C GLU A 182 5.89 0.55 -25.47
N VAL A 183 4.73 0.18 -26.01
CA VAL A 183 4.56 -0.10 -27.45
C VAL A 183 3.84 1.03 -28.17
N VAL A 184 2.67 1.45 -27.64
CA VAL A 184 1.82 2.44 -28.31
C VAL A 184 2.29 3.87 -28.01
N GLY A 185 2.74 4.12 -26.77
CA GLY A 185 3.02 5.46 -26.25
C GLY A 185 1.73 6.19 -25.88
N ALA A 186 0.97 5.60 -24.96
CA ALA A 186 -0.41 6.02 -24.70
C ALA A 186 -0.56 7.48 -24.19
N PRO A 187 -1.61 8.18 -24.64
CA PRO A 187 -2.02 9.47 -24.09
C PRO A 187 -2.55 9.30 -22.67
N GLY A 188 -2.46 10.38 -21.87
CA GLY A 188 -3.00 10.40 -20.52
C GLY A 188 -4.45 9.96 -20.41
N PHE A 189 -4.71 9.02 -19.50
CA PHE A 189 -6.05 8.46 -19.29
C PHE A 189 -6.99 9.37 -18.50
N ILE A 190 -6.44 10.16 -17.57
CA ILE A 190 -7.21 11.01 -16.67
C ILE A 190 -6.53 12.36 -16.51
N THR A 191 -7.35 13.41 -16.60
CA THR A 191 -6.93 14.78 -16.26
C THR A 191 -7.97 15.40 -15.34
N ILE A 192 -7.52 16.14 -14.33
CA ILE A 192 -8.38 16.89 -13.42
C ILE A 192 -9.26 17.89 -14.19
N PRO A 193 -8.76 18.67 -15.17
CA PRO A 193 -9.60 19.60 -15.93
C PRO A 193 -10.81 18.91 -16.58
N ALA A 194 -10.63 17.72 -17.16
CA ALA A 194 -11.73 16.97 -17.76
C ALA A 194 -12.73 16.44 -16.70
N LEU A 195 -12.24 15.99 -15.54
CA LEU A 195 -13.09 15.51 -14.45
C LEU A 195 -13.96 16.63 -13.87
N VAL A 196 -13.36 17.79 -13.59
CA VAL A 196 -14.05 18.90 -12.93
C VAL A 196 -14.95 19.69 -13.85
N GLU A 197 -14.85 19.52 -15.18
CA GLU A 197 -15.79 20.10 -16.13
C GLU A 197 -17.21 19.54 -15.88
N THR A 198 -17.30 18.22 -15.73
CA THR A 198 -18.56 17.47 -15.71
C THR A 198 -19.03 17.08 -14.30
N SER A 199 -18.10 16.99 -13.34
CA SER A 199 -18.36 16.41 -12.03
C SER A 199 -17.99 17.34 -10.87
N ASN A 200 -18.62 17.12 -9.72
CA ASN A 200 -18.14 17.60 -8.43
C ASN A 200 -17.37 16.48 -7.75
N LEU A 201 -16.21 16.81 -7.16
CA LEU A 201 -15.38 15.85 -6.45
C LEU A 201 -15.67 15.89 -4.95
N GLN A 202 -15.76 14.72 -4.34
CA GLN A 202 -16.00 14.54 -2.91
C GLN A 202 -15.05 13.50 -2.35
N VAL A 203 -14.45 13.76 -1.19
CA VAL A 203 -13.62 12.79 -0.48
C VAL A 203 -14.33 12.33 0.78
N GLY A 204 -14.52 11.02 0.91
CA GLY A 204 -15.07 10.39 2.11
C GLY A 204 -13.99 9.68 2.88
N ILE A 205 -14.04 9.79 4.21
CA ILE A 205 -13.18 9.01 5.11
C ILE A 205 -14.04 7.96 5.79
N GLY A 206 -13.64 6.71 5.64
CA GLY A 206 -14.19 5.56 6.33
C GLY A 206 -13.19 5.07 7.35
N TYR A 207 -13.63 4.93 8.59
CA TYR A 207 -12.92 4.13 9.57
C TYR A 207 -13.56 2.76 9.54
N ALA A 208 -12.77 1.68 9.43
CA ALA A 208 -13.27 0.30 9.54
C ALA A 208 -12.53 -0.45 10.64
N ASP A 209 -13.23 -1.32 11.36
CA ASP A 209 -12.61 -2.24 12.32
C ASP A 209 -12.41 -3.57 11.60
N GLY A 210 -11.46 -3.61 10.65
CA GLY A 210 -11.22 -4.85 9.92
C GLY A 210 -10.22 -4.77 8.78
N ASN A 211 -10.16 -5.87 8.04
CA ASN A 211 -9.30 -6.06 6.89
C ASN A 211 -10.13 -5.98 5.60
N THR A 212 -9.54 -5.40 4.57
CA THR A 212 -9.93 -5.65 3.18
C THR A 212 -9.30 -6.96 2.71
N VAL A 213 -9.50 -7.34 1.45
CA VAL A 213 -8.87 -8.52 0.86
C VAL A 213 -8.11 -8.13 -0.40
N THR A 214 -7.02 -8.84 -0.70
CA THR A 214 -6.33 -8.78 -2.00
C THR A 214 -7.21 -9.40 -3.09
N SER A 215 -6.81 -9.24 -4.36
CA SER A 215 -7.41 -9.97 -5.49
C SER A 215 -7.40 -11.50 -5.31
N THR A 216 -6.43 -12.01 -4.54
CA THR A 216 -6.23 -13.43 -4.20
C THR A 216 -6.88 -13.86 -2.89
N GLY A 217 -7.63 -12.98 -2.23
CA GLY A 217 -8.42 -13.28 -1.03
C GLY A 217 -7.67 -13.20 0.31
N LEU A 218 -6.42 -12.75 0.32
CA LEU A 218 -5.63 -12.59 1.55
C LEU A 218 -6.07 -11.33 2.31
N PRO A 219 -6.14 -11.35 3.67
CA PRO A 219 -6.54 -10.19 4.44
C PRO A 219 -5.47 -9.08 4.38
N VAL A 220 -5.93 -7.84 4.24
CA VAL A 220 -5.11 -6.64 4.22
C VAL A 220 -5.65 -5.63 5.22
N ARG A 221 -4.80 -5.11 6.11
CA ARG A 221 -5.22 -4.11 7.10
C ARG A 221 -5.73 -2.84 6.41
N SER A 222 -6.99 -2.46 6.69
CA SER A 222 -7.61 -1.21 6.24
C SER A 222 -8.45 -0.59 7.36
N THR A 223 -7.77 0.01 8.34
CA THR A 223 -8.44 0.69 9.46
C THR A 223 -8.92 2.09 9.09
N LEU A 224 -8.26 2.71 8.11
CA LEU A 224 -8.56 4.04 7.58
C LEU A 224 -8.61 3.94 6.04
N SER A 225 -9.76 4.27 5.48
CA SER A 225 -10.04 4.23 4.06
C SER A 225 -10.44 5.62 3.57
N ILE A 226 -9.85 6.08 2.47
CA ILE A 226 -10.12 7.37 1.86
C ILE A 226 -10.58 7.11 0.43
N ALA A 227 -11.84 7.48 0.14
CA ALA A 227 -12.46 7.29 -1.15
C ALA A 227 -12.75 8.63 -1.82
N LEU A 228 -12.18 8.85 -3.00
CA LEU A 228 -12.52 9.99 -3.85
C LEU A 228 -13.66 9.58 -4.77
N THR A 229 -14.72 10.39 -4.79
CA THR A 229 -15.91 10.16 -5.59
C THR A 229 -16.20 11.36 -6.50
N ALA A 230 -16.52 11.09 -7.76
CA ALA A 230 -17.17 12.04 -8.65
C ALA A 230 -18.70 11.90 -8.61
N THR A 231 -19.39 13.05 -8.59
CA THR A 231 -20.84 13.13 -8.78
C THR A 231 -21.17 14.12 -9.88
N ASP A 232 -21.97 13.71 -10.86
CA ASP A 232 -22.36 14.56 -11.98
C ASP A 232 -22.94 15.91 -11.53
N LYS A 233 -22.54 16.99 -12.21
CA LYS A 233 -23.12 18.32 -11.97
C LYS A 233 -24.57 18.38 -12.41
N ALA A 234 -25.37 19.14 -11.66
CA ALA A 234 -26.78 19.35 -12.01
C ALA A 234 -26.90 20.16 -13.31
N GLN A 235 -27.69 19.69 -14.27
CA GLN A 235 -28.06 20.53 -15.42
C GLN A 235 -28.88 21.75 -14.95
N PRO A 236 -28.54 22.97 -15.40
CA PRO A 236 -29.33 24.16 -15.11
C PRO A 236 -30.77 23.99 -15.63
N GLY A 237 -31.78 24.19 -14.77
CA GLY A 237 -33.20 24.18 -15.17
C GLY A 237 -33.97 22.87 -14.94
N VAL A 238 -33.32 21.81 -14.44
CA VAL A 238 -34.01 20.55 -14.05
C VAL A 238 -34.28 20.54 -12.55
N ASN A 239 -35.56 20.44 -12.16
CA ASN A 239 -36.01 20.44 -10.76
C ASN A 239 -35.30 19.35 -9.92
N GLN A 240 -34.91 19.72 -8.70
CA GLN A 240 -34.10 18.92 -7.77
C GLN A 240 -34.75 17.61 -7.29
N THR A 241 -36.02 17.33 -7.64
CA THR A 241 -36.76 16.14 -7.18
C THR A 241 -36.36 14.83 -7.89
N THR A 242 -35.58 14.89 -8.98
CA THR A 242 -34.99 13.72 -9.64
C THR A 242 -33.55 13.41 -9.17
N SER A 243 -33.09 14.01 -8.07
CA SER A 243 -31.72 13.82 -7.52
C SER A 243 -31.40 12.41 -7.03
N LEU A 244 -32.38 11.49 -6.99
CA LEU A 244 -32.18 10.09 -6.61
C LEU A 244 -31.37 9.27 -7.66
N HIS A 245 -31.15 9.81 -8.86
CA HIS A 245 -30.47 9.12 -9.96
C HIS A 245 -29.12 9.74 -10.35
N ARG A 246 -28.53 10.64 -9.54
CA ARG A 246 -27.18 11.13 -9.86
C ARG A 246 -26.18 9.99 -9.73
N LYS A 247 -25.47 9.70 -10.82
CA LYS A 247 -24.46 8.65 -10.84
C LYS A 247 -23.31 9.11 -9.94
N LYS A 248 -23.13 8.37 -8.85
CA LYS A 248 -21.98 8.48 -7.96
C LYS A 248 -20.95 7.47 -8.44
N VAL A 249 -19.74 7.90 -8.79
CA VAL A 249 -18.66 7.02 -9.24
C VAL A 249 -17.47 7.20 -8.32
N GLU A 250 -17.02 6.13 -7.68
CA GLU A 250 -15.76 6.13 -6.95
C GLU A 250 -14.62 6.15 -7.98
N LEU A 251 -13.71 7.11 -7.85
CA LEU A 251 -12.58 7.28 -8.75
C LEU A 251 -11.35 6.56 -8.22
N THR A 252 -11.05 6.77 -6.94
CA THR A 252 -9.85 6.24 -6.30
C THR A 252 -10.17 5.85 -4.86
N ARG A 253 -9.47 4.84 -4.38
CA ARG A 253 -9.56 4.39 -3.00
C ARG A 253 -8.17 4.15 -2.45
N VAL A 254 -7.93 4.70 -1.26
CA VAL A 254 -6.70 4.51 -0.50
C VAL A 254 -7.07 3.83 0.80
N ASP A 255 -6.62 2.60 0.96
CA ASP A 255 -6.81 1.83 2.19
C ASP A 255 -5.50 1.76 2.96
N GLY A 256 -5.58 1.79 4.29
CA GLY A 256 -4.40 1.77 5.12
C GLY A 256 -4.69 1.84 6.61
N TYR A 257 -3.65 2.14 7.36
CA TYR A 257 -3.72 2.30 8.81
C TYR A 257 -2.81 3.42 9.30
N VAL A 258 -3.06 3.88 10.52
CA VAL A 258 -2.22 4.89 11.15
C VAL A 258 -1.22 4.18 12.07
N ASP A 259 0.05 4.40 11.79
CA ASP A 259 1.17 4.03 12.66
C ASP A 259 1.82 5.31 13.22
N MET A 260 2.83 5.15 14.06
CA MET A 260 3.50 6.25 14.73
C MET A 260 5.02 6.12 14.63
N VAL A 261 5.68 7.25 14.41
CA VAL A 261 7.15 7.34 14.42
C VAL A 261 7.58 8.17 15.61
N TYR A 262 8.46 7.63 16.44
CA TYR A 262 9.00 8.33 17.60
C TYR A 262 10.26 9.12 17.22
N ARG A 263 10.26 10.40 17.59
CA ARG A 263 11.42 11.29 17.50
C ARG A 263 11.52 12.07 18.80
N ALA A 264 12.62 11.88 19.52
CA ALA A 264 12.87 12.62 20.75
C ALA A 264 12.78 14.14 20.49
N PRO A 265 12.04 14.90 21.31
CA PRO A 265 11.92 16.33 21.13
C PRO A 265 13.28 17.00 21.35
N PRO A 266 13.62 18.07 20.62
CA PRO A 266 14.86 18.80 20.84
C PRO A 266 14.88 19.38 22.26
N ALA A 267 16.07 19.43 22.87
CA ALA A 267 16.25 20.02 24.19
C ALA A 267 15.71 21.47 24.20
N PRO A 268 14.93 21.87 25.22
CA PRO A 268 14.39 23.22 25.28
C PRO A 268 15.51 24.25 25.35
N ALA A 269 15.37 25.33 24.58
CA ALA A 269 16.21 26.51 24.75
C ALA A 269 15.99 27.10 26.15
N TYR A 270 17.02 27.73 26.71
CA TYR A 270 16.95 28.32 28.04
C TYR A 270 15.75 29.27 28.18
N GLY A 271 14.87 29.00 29.16
CA GLY A 271 13.65 29.78 29.42
C GLY A 271 12.42 29.43 28.58
N GLN A 272 12.49 28.43 27.70
CA GLN A 272 11.32 27.92 26.96
C GLN A 272 10.74 26.67 27.65
N PRO A 273 9.41 26.50 27.64
CA PRO A 273 8.80 25.26 28.13
C PRO A 273 9.26 24.07 27.27
N PRO A 274 9.42 22.86 27.86
CA PRO A 274 9.79 21.66 27.13
C PRO A 274 8.73 21.32 26.08
N LYS A 275 9.17 20.99 24.86
CA LYS A 275 8.29 20.41 23.84
C LYS A 275 8.01 18.95 24.21
N THR A 276 6.75 18.61 24.35
CA THR A 276 6.30 17.25 24.71
C THR A 276 5.96 16.38 23.50
N GLN A 277 5.67 17.00 22.35
CA GLN A 277 5.34 16.32 21.11
C GLN A 277 6.56 15.54 20.58
N ALA A 278 6.50 14.21 20.70
CA ALA A 278 7.58 13.30 20.32
C ALA A 278 7.17 12.29 19.25
N LEU A 279 5.91 12.31 18.80
CA LEU A 279 5.38 11.39 17.80
C LEU A 279 4.99 12.12 16.52
N TYR A 280 5.17 11.46 15.39
CA TYR A 280 4.54 11.82 14.11
C TYR A 280 3.56 10.71 13.75
N ALA A 281 2.34 11.08 13.36
CA ALA A 281 1.42 10.12 12.77
C ALA A 281 1.90 9.75 11.37
N ARG A 282 1.79 8.48 11.01
CA ARG A 282 2.15 7.95 9.69
C ARG A 282 0.95 7.24 9.09
N TYR A 283 0.42 7.74 7.98
CA TYR A 283 -0.57 7.00 7.21
C TYR A 283 0.15 5.98 6.35
N VAL A 284 0.02 4.72 6.74
CA VAL A 284 0.57 3.58 6.03
C VAL A 284 -0.50 3.06 5.08
N MET A 285 -0.36 3.39 3.80
CA MET A 285 -1.22 2.94 2.71
C MET A 285 -0.84 1.51 2.35
N THR A 286 -1.78 0.59 2.52
CA THR A 286 -1.65 -0.82 2.15
C THR A 286 -2.24 -1.11 0.78
N ARG A 287 -3.12 -0.21 0.29
CA ARG A 287 -3.65 -0.23 -1.08
C ARG A 287 -3.83 1.21 -1.57
N LEU A 288 -3.36 1.47 -2.79
CA LEU A 288 -3.59 2.71 -3.52
C LEU A 288 -4.10 2.34 -4.90
N ASP A 289 -5.41 2.49 -5.13
CA ASP A 289 -6.09 1.90 -6.28
C ASP A 289 -7.07 2.87 -6.95
N THR A 290 -7.32 2.62 -8.22
CA THR A 290 -8.37 3.23 -9.04
C THR A 290 -9.64 2.38 -8.97
N GLN A 291 -10.81 3.00 -8.97
CA GLN A 291 -12.10 2.30 -8.82
C GLN A 291 -12.95 2.33 -10.10
N PHE A 292 -12.35 2.72 -11.21
CA PHE A 292 -12.90 2.62 -12.58
C PHE A 292 -12.12 1.56 -13.37
N ASP A 293 -12.60 1.20 -14.56
CA ASP A 293 -12.15 0.04 -15.35
C ASP A 293 -10.73 0.17 -15.98
N ALA A 294 -9.87 1.02 -15.43
CA ALA A 294 -8.48 1.16 -15.82
C ALA A 294 -7.58 1.52 -14.64
N ILE A 295 -6.45 0.84 -14.51
CA ILE A 295 -5.45 1.10 -13.45
C ILE A 295 -4.32 1.93 -14.04
N THR A 296 -4.15 3.15 -13.52
CA THR A 296 -3.23 4.15 -14.09
C THR A 296 -2.46 4.90 -13.02
N LEU A 297 -1.25 5.33 -13.36
CA LEU A 297 -0.41 6.10 -12.44
C LEU A 297 -1.01 7.48 -12.15
N GLU A 298 -1.69 8.10 -13.11
CA GLU A 298 -2.47 9.33 -12.93
C GLU A 298 -3.55 9.15 -11.87
N GLY A 299 -4.31 8.05 -11.96
CA GLY A 299 -5.33 7.70 -10.97
C GLY A 299 -4.74 7.44 -9.58
N MET A 300 -3.59 6.76 -9.49
CA MET A 300 -2.88 6.57 -8.22
C MET A 300 -2.37 7.89 -7.62
N LEU A 301 -1.85 8.80 -8.45
CA LEU A 301 -1.43 10.13 -8.00
C LEU A 301 -2.62 10.97 -7.52
N LEU A 302 -3.78 10.85 -8.18
CA LEU A 302 -5.03 11.46 -7.70
C LEU A 302 -5.49 10.85 -6.36
N GLY A 303 -5.35 9.53 -6.20
CA GLY A 303 -5.61 8.84 -4.94
C GLY A 303 -4.68 9.34 -3.82
N LEU A 304 -3.37 9.47 -4.11
CA LEU A 304 -2.38 10.04 -3.20
C LEU A 304 -2.73 11.48 -2.81
N ALA A 305 -3.21 12.29 -3.75
CA ALA A 305 -3.71 13.64 -3.48
C ALA A 305 -4.97 13.63 -2.58
N SER A 306 -5.86 12.63 -2.70
CA SER A 306 -6.99 12.51 -1.79
C SER A 306 -6.58 12.07 -0.37
N ALA A 307 -5.52 11.26 -0.25
CA ALA A 307 -5.04 10.69 1.00
C ALA A 307 -4.63 11.76 2.03
N PHE A 308 -4.26 12.97 1.58
CA PHE A 308 -3.93 14.08 2.47
C PHE A 308 -5.05 14.52 3.41
N THR A 309 -6.29 14.17 3.10
CA THR A 309 -7.42 14.41 4.01
C THR A 309 -7.21 13.71 5.36
N ALA A 310 -6.38 12.65 5.44
CA ALA A 310 -6.00 12.01 6.70
C ALA A 310 -5.32 12.96 7.68
N GLY A 311 -4.41 13.80 7.20
CA GLY A 311 -3.62 14.72 8.03
C GLY A 311 -4.36 16.01 8.40
N TYR A 312 -5.42 16.35 7.66
CA TYR A 312 -6.20 17.57 7.90
C TYR A 312 -6.99 17.45 9.23
N ASP A 313 -6.89 18.47 10.10
CA ASP A 313 -7.60 18.56 11.40
C ASP A 313 -7.56 17.27 12.26
N TRP A 314 -6.41 16.59 12.28
CA TRP A 314 -6.22 15.34 13.04
C TRP A 314 -7.21 14.22 12.68
N THR A 315 -7.73 14.23 11.46
CA THR A 315 -8.79 13.28 11.06
C THR A 315 -8.34 11.82 11.17
N TRP A 316 -7.05 11.54 11.01
CA TRP A 316 -6.44 10.24 11.27
C TRP A 316 -6.74 9.69 12.68
N ALA A 317 -6.88 10.55 13.70
CA ALA A 317 -7.11 10.15 15.08
C ALA A 317 -8.46 9.46 15.29
N GLY A 318 -9.42 9.68 14.38
CA GLY A 318 -10.70 8.98 14.36
C GLY A 318 -10.55 7.45 14.25
N ALA A 319 -9.43 6.95 13.74
CA ALA A 319 -9.14 5.51 13.68
C ALA A 319 -9.00 4.85 15.06
N PHE A 320 -8.74 5.64 16.11
CA PHE A 320 -8.54 5.17 17.48
C PHE A 320 -9.75 5.40 18.40
N LEU A 321 -10.86 5.94 17.86
CA LEU A 321 -12.05 6.14 18.66
C LEU A 321 -12.65 4.80 19.13
N PRO A 322 -13.05 4.69 20.41
CA PRO A 322 -13.77 3.51 20.90
C PRO A 322 -15.08 3.34 20.12
N ARG A 323 -15.20 2.24 19.37
CA ARG A 323 -16.44 1.97 18.65
C ARG A 323 -17.40 1.19 19.52
N TYR A 324 -18.44 1.87 20.02
CA TYR A 324 -19.52 1.25 20.79
C TYR A 324 -20.29 0.15 20.03
N ALA A 325 -20.11 0.05 18.71
CA ALA A 325 -20.78 -0.93 17.84
C ALA A 325 -19.90 -2.07 17.34
N SER A 326 -18.58 -2.06 17.59
CA SER A 326 -17.73 -3.16 17.13
C SER A 326 -17.91 -4.38 18.04
N SER A 327 -17.93 -5.54 17.40
CA SER A 327 -18.23 -6.87 17.97
C SER A 327 -17.48 -7.20 19.26
N ALA A 328 -16.36 -6.53 19.56
CA ALA A 328 -15.55 -6.77 20.75
C ALA A 328 -16.28 -6.53 22.09
N ILE A 329 -17.27 -5.63 22.15
CA ILE A 329 -18.11 -5.47 23.35
C ILE A 329 -19.13 -6.62 23.49
N ARG A 330 -19.54 -7.25 22.39
CA ARG A 330 -20.54 -8.36 22.39
C ARG A 330 -19.92 -9.75 22.43
N SER A 331 -18.68 -9.92 21.96
CA SER A 331 -17.98 -11.22 21.93
C SER A 331 -17.19 -11.53 23.20
N GLY A 332 -16.99 -10.56 24.09
CA GLY A 332 -16.09 -10.72 25.24
C GLY A 332 -14.62 -10.92 24.83
N SER A 333 -14.25 -10.70 23.56
CA SER A 333 -12.86 -10.77 23.11
C SER A 333 -12.08 -9.54 23.58
N LYS A 334 -11.50 -9.64 24.78
CA LYS A 334 -10.66 -8.59 25.37
C LYS A 334 -9.44 -8.21 24.50
N LYS A 335 -8.95 -9.14 23.65
CA LYS A 335 -7.63 -9.05 23.02
C LYS A 335 -7.51 -8.07 21.85
N SER A 336 -8.48 -8.00 20.92
CA SER A 336 -8.33 -7.12 19.73
C SER A 336 -8.48 -5.62 20.07
N THR A 337 -9.30 -5.29 21.06
CA THR A 337 -9.49 -3.91 21.57
C THR A 337 -8.32 -3.42 22.44
N GLU A 338 -7.41 -4.30 22.86
CA GLU A 338 -6.23 -3.95 23.66
C GLU A 338 -5.07 -3.49 22.77
N LEU A 339 -4.86 -4.09 21.59
CA LEU A 339 -3.71 -3.75 20.73
C LEU A 339 -3.77 -2.33 20.15
N ARG A 340 -4.96 -1.74 20.03
CA ARG A 340 -5.20 -0.43 19.41
C ARG A 340 -5.48 0.70 20.41
N ASP A 341 -5.23 0.48 21.70
CA ASP A 341 -5.46 1.50 22.72
C ASP A 341 -4.38 2.58 22.65
N LEU A 342 -4.75 3.77 22.17
CA LEU A 342 -3.82 4.90 22.03
C LEU A 342 -3.22 5.33 23.38
N GLY A 343 -3.82 4.93 24.50
CA GLY A 343 -3.32 5.19 25.85
C GLY A 343 -1.90 4.70 26.11
N ALA A 344 -1.43 3.68 25.39
CA ALA A 344 -0.06 3.18 25.49
C ALA A 344 1.02 4.15 25.00
N VAL A 345 0.63 5.20 24.28
CA VAL A 345 1.52 6.32 23.92
C VAL A 345 2.07 7.03 25.17
N GLY A 346 1.34 7.01 26.29
CA GLY A 346 1.85 7.52 27.58
C GLY A 346 3.11 6.83 28.08
N LEU A 347 3.43 5.64 27.55
CA LEU A 347 4.68 4.94 27.83
C LEU A 347 5.88 5.51 27.07
N LEU A 348 5.67 6.30 26.01
CA LEU A 348 6.73 6.95 25.24
C LEU A 348 6.87 8.44 25.57
N VAL A 349 5.77 9.12 25.88
CA VAL A 349 5.75 10.58 26.07
C VAL A 349 5.44 10.93 27.53
N PRO A 350 6.32 11.68 28.22
CA PRO A 350 6.03 12.14 29.58
C PRO A 350 4.90 13.17 29.55
N LEU A 351 3.82 12.88 30.29
CA LEU A 351 2.64 13.75 30.37
C LEU A 351 2.60 14.66 31.60
N ASP A 352 3.51 14.51 32.56
CA ASP A 352 3.55 15.34 33.77
C ASP A 352 4.57 16.49 33.66
N GLU A 353 4.13 17.71 33.96
CA GLU A 353 4.97 18.90 34.07
C GLU A 353 5.91 18.87 35.29
N LYS A 354 5.62 18.03 36.29
CA LYS A 354 6.37 17.97 37.57
C LYS A 354 7.57 17.02 37.60
N GLY A 355 7.92 16.40 36.48
CA GLY A 355 9.15 15.64 36.32
C GLY A 355 8.98 14.35 35.51
N PRO A 356 10.09 13.70 35.10
CA PRO A 356 10.09 12.58 34.14
C PRO A 356 9.62 11.24 34.73
N ALA A 357 8.70 11.25 35.70
CA ALA A 357 8.43 10.08 36.54
C ALA A 357 6.96 9.63 36.45
N ARG A 358 6.54 9.18 35.27
CA ARG A 358 5.88 7.87 35.05
C ARG A 358 5.38 7.77 33.60
N HIS A 359 6.13 7.00 32.82
CA HIS A 359 5.61 6.33 31.64
C HIS A 359 4.51 5.39 32.10
N THR A 360 3.24 5.74 31.88
CA THR A 360 2.08 4.92 32.28
C THR A 360 1.03 4.92 31.19
N LEU A 361 0.25 3.84 31.13
CA LEU A 361 -0.95 3.76 30.30
C LEU A 361 -1.94 4.87 30.69
N ILE A 362 -2.53 5.51 29.69
CA ILE A 362 -3.58 6.52 29.87
C ILE A 362 -4.92 5.90 29.52
N SER A 363 -5.96 6.17 30.30
CA SER A 363 -7.31 5.74 29.93
C SER A 363 -7.82 6.61 28.78
N THR A 364 -7.73 6.14 27.54
CA THR A 364 -8.33 6.82 26.38
C THR A 364 -9.73 6.30 26.04
N LYS A 365 -10.18 5.26 26.75
CA LYS A 365 -11.43 4.53 26.51
C LYS A 365 -12.63 5.04 27.30
N THR A 366 -12.41 5.95 28.24
CA THR A 366 -13.45 6.42 29.19
C THR A 366 -14.02 7.78 28.82
N GLU A 367 -13.21 8.70 28.29
CA GLU A 367 -13.66 10.02 27.81
C GLU A 367 -12.94 10.44 26.50
N ASP A 368 -13.70 10.83 25.47
CA ASP A 368 -13.16 11.34 24.19
C ASP A 368 -12.23 12.57 24.36
N LYS A 369 -12.40 13.30 25.46
CA LYS A 369 -11.57 14.48 25.81
C LYS A 369 -10.13 14.09 26.13
N ASP A 370 -9.92 12.93 26.74
CA ASP A 370 -8.57 12.46 27.09
C ASP A 370 -7.81 12.02 25.84
N LEU A 371 -8.52 11.49 24.83
CA LEU A 371 -7.94 11.21 23.51
C LEU A 371 -7.49 12.50 22.81
N ALA A 372 -8.35 13.52 22.77
CA ALA A 372 -8.03 14.80 22.15
C ALA A 372 -6.83 15.49 22.83
N ALA A 373 -6.79 15.47 24.16
CA ALA A 373 -5.67 16.01 24.93
C ALA A 373 -4.37 15.23 24.67
N LEU A 374 -4.44 13.90 24.64
CA LEU A 374 -3.30 13.04 24.33
C LEU A 374 -2.75 13.29 22.92
N VAL A 375 -3.62 13.37 21.91
CA VAL A 375 -3.20 13.63 20.52
C VAL A 375 -2.48 14.98 20.44
N ASN A 376 -3.06 16.04 20.99
CA ASN A 376 -2.45 17.38 20.96
C ASN A 376 -1.10 17.44 21.71
N HIS A 377 -0.95 16.69 22.80
CA HIS A 377 0.27 16.71 23.62
C HIS A 377 1.38 15.82 23.08
N ALA A 378 1.04 14.64 22.56
CA ALA A 378 2.02 13.63 22.16
C ALA A 378 2.46 13.74 20.69
N PHE A 379 1.59 14.23 19.80
CA PHE A 379 1.82 14.22 18.36
C PHE A 379 2.15 15.61 17.82
N ASN A 380 3.05 15.63 16.84
CA ASN A 380 3.25 16.77 15.96
C ASN A 380 2.06 16.87 14.98
N PRO A 381 1.66 18.09 14.57
CA PRO A 381 0.55 18.31 13.64
C PRO A 381 0.83 17.77 12.23
N GLU A 382 2.09 17.56 11.89
CA GLU A 382 2.48 17.02 10.60
C GLU A 382 2.38 15.49 10.53
N MET A 383 2.08 14.99 9.34
CA MET A 383 1.87 13.57 9.07
C MET A 383 2.83 13.06 8.00
N LEU A 384 3.27 11.81 8.16
CA LEU A 384 4.03 11.05 7.16
C LEU A 384 3.07 10.21 6.30
N TYR A 385 3.40 10.02 5.03
CA TYR A 385 2.64 9.19 4.11
C TYR A 385 3.55 8.12 3.53
N THR A 386 3.23 6.86 3.82
CA THR A 386 4.05 5.71 3.41
C THR A 386 3.18 4.75 2.61
N LEU A 387 3.66 4.30 1.44
CA LEU A 387 3.03 3.24 0.68
C LEU A 387 3.80 1.95 0.89
N HIS A 388 3.10 0.87 1.24
CA HIS A 388 3.66 -0.48 1.23
C HIS A 388 3.48 -1.07 -0.17
N VAL A 389 4.57 -1.10 -0.94
CA VAL A 389 4.59 -1.74 -2.26
C VAL A 389 4.96 -3.21 -2.06
N THR A 390 4.05 -4.13 -2.37
CA THR A 390 4.31 -5.57 -2.34
C THR A 390 5.35 -5.94 -3.38
N GLU A 391 6.22 -6.92 -3.08
CA GLU A 391 7.22 -7.39 -4.05
C GLU A 391 6.58 -8.14 -5.20
N THR A 392 5.51 -8.89 -4.92
CA THR A 392 4.63 -9.45 -5.95
C THR A 392 3.18 -9.26 -5.51
N GLY A 393 2.40 -8.49 -6.24
CA GLY A 393 1.01 -8.25 -5.84
C GLY A 393 0.17 -7.64 -6.93
N ASP A 394 -1.13 -7.57 -6.67
CA ASP A 394 -2.14 -7.12 -7.62
C ASP A 394 -1.89 -5.71 -8.20
N LEU A 395 -1.20 -4.85 -7.46
CA LEU A 395 -0.85 -3.49 -7.89
C LEU A 395 0.67 -3.26 -7.96
N SER A 396 1.53 -4.26 -7.72
CA SER A 396 2.98 -4.06 -7.69
C SER A 396 3.51 -3.56 -9.03
N TRP A 397 3.00 -4.12 -10.14
CA TRP A 397 3.38 -3.77 -11.51
C TRP A 397 3.28 -2.28 -11.87
N VAL A 398 2.40 -1.53 -11.21
CA VAL A 398 2.25 -0.07 -11.39
C VAL A 398 2.87 0.72 -10.24
N GLN A 399 2.93 0.15 -9.03
CA GLN A 399 3.48 0.83 -7.85
C GLN A 399 5.01 0.72 -7.73
N GLU A 400 5.63 -0.28 -8.34
CA GLU A 400 7.10 -0.47 -8.37
C GLU A 400 7.85 0.74 -8.95
N VAL A 401 7.19 1.55 -9.79
CA VAL A 401 7.75 2.82 -10.27
C VAL A 401 8.15 3.75 -9.10
N PHE A 402 7.42 3.73 -7.99
CA PHE A 402 7.75 4.53 -6.83
C PHE A 402 8.95 3.96 -6.07
N VAL A 403 9.09 2.63 -5.99
CA VAL A 403 10.28 1.98 -5.42
C VAL A 403 11.52 2.30 -6.27
N ALA A 404 11.39 2.21 -7.59
CA ALA A 404 12.45 2.57 -8.51
C ALA A 404 12.83 4.07 -8.39
N ALA A 405 11.86 4.96 -8.25
CA ALA A 405 12.11 6.38 -8.03
C ALA A 405 12.82 6.65 -6.69
N ALA A 406 12.43 5.96 -5.62
CA ALA A 406 13.08 6.05 -4.30
C ALA A 406 14.56 5.62 -4.33
N ARG A 407 14.91 4.71 -5.24
CA ARG A 407 16.29 4.23 -5.48
C ARG A 407 17.06 5.07 -6.50
N GLY A 408 16.48 6.16 -7.00
CA GLY A 408 17.14 7.11 -7.90
C GLY A 408 17.10 6.75 -9.39
N HIS A 409 16.21 5.84 -9.81
CA HIS A 409 16.05 5.52 -11.23
C HIS A 409 15.37 6.67 -11.98
N GLN A 410 16.14 7.37 -12.83
CA GLN A 410 15.65 8.57 -13.53
C GLN A 410 14.41 8.30 -14.41
N GLY A 411 14.36 7.17 -15.11
CA GLY A 411 13.19 6.82 -15.94
C GLY A 411 11.89 6.69 -15.12
N ALA A 412 11.98 6.20 -13.89
CA ALA A 412 10.84 6.11 -12.99
C ALA A 412 10.42 7.48 -12.46
N ILE A 413 11.40 8.32 -12.10
CA ILE A 413 11.15 9.72 -11.73
C ILE A 413 10.44 10.47 -12.87
N ASP A 414 10.95 10.37 -14.10
CA ASP A 414 10.38 11.02 -15.27
C ASP A 414 8.98 10.49 -15.60
N LYS A 415 8.72 9.19 -15.38
CA LYS A 415 7.38 8.60 -15.54
C LYS A 415 6.39 9.19 -14.53
N ILE A 416 6.75 9.24 -13.25
CA ILE A 416 5.88 9.84 -12.20
C ILE A 416 5.62 11.33 -12.48
N VAL A 417 6.65 12.09 -12.84
CA VAL A 417 6.51 13.52 -13.14
C VAL A 417 5.61 13.74 -14.36
N ARG A 418 5.80 12.97 -15.43
CA ARG A 418 4.94 13.05 -16.63
C ARG A 418 3.49 12.68 -16.33
N SER A 419 3.25 11.65 -15.51
CA SER A 419 1.89 11.29 -15.09
C SER A 419 1.26 12.36 -14.19
N ALA A 420 2.04 12.99 -13.30
CA ALA A 420 1.56 14.11 -12.49
C ALA A 420 1.22 15.35 -13.35
N ASP A 421 2.05 15.66 -14.35
CA ASP A 421 1.75 16.72 -15.32
C ASP A 421 0.53 16.37 -16.18
N THR A 422 0.41 15.13 -16.61
CA THR A 422 -0.75 14.64 -17.36
C THR A 422 -2.04 14.82 -16.55
N LEU A 423 -2.04 14.33 -15.31
CA LEU A 423 -3.15 14.47 -14.37
C LEU A 423 -3.55 15.95 -14.17
N THR A 424 -2.58 16.85 -14.07
CA THR A 424 -2.79 18.25 -13.70
C THR A 424 -2.81 19.22 -14.89
N GLY A 425 -2.73 18.73 -16.13
CA GLY A 425 -2.67 19.59 -17.32
C GLY A 425 -1.39 20.43 -17.41
N GLY A 426 -0.26 19.91 -16.93
CA GLY A 426 1.08 20.51 -16.97
C GLY A 426 1.40 21.47 -15.81
N GLN A 427 0.57 21.50 -14.77
CA GLN A 427 0.76 22.39 -13.62
C GLN A 427 1.79 21.85 -12.61
N PHE A 428 1.95 20.53 -12.54
CA PHE A 428 2.78 19.88 -11.52
C PHE A 428 4.25 20.30 -11.58
N SER A 429 4.91 20.16 -12.73
CA SER A 429 6.34 20.45 -12.87
C SER A 429 6.69 21.89 -12.48
N GLN A 430 5.82 22.85 -12.80
CA GLN A 430 6.01 24.26 -12.45
C GLN A 430 5.97 24.47 -10.93
N ARG A 431 4.98 23.89 -10.24
CA ARG A 431 4.84 23.98 -8.78
C ARG A 431 5.97 23.27 -8.07
N TRP A 432 6.31 22.06 -8.52
CA TRP A 432 7.37 21.27 -7.91
C TRP A 432 8.75 21.92 -8.04
N GLN A 433 9.04 22.56 -9.17
CA GLN A 433 10.26 23.34 -9.33
C GLN A 433 10.28 24.58 -8.41
N ALA A 434 9.17 25.33 -8.34
CA ALA A 434 9.08 26.51 -7.50
C ALA A 434 9.25 26.19 -6.01
N LEU A 435 8.58 25.15 -5.51
CA LEU A 435 8.68 24.74 -4.11
C LEU A 435 10.08 24.25 -3.74
N ARG A 436 10.75 23.50 -4.63
CA ARG A 436 12.14 23.09 -4.41
C ARG A 436 13.09 24.30 -4.34
N GLN A 437 12.91 25.29 -5.21
CA GLN A 437 13.70 26.52 -5.17
C GLN A 437 13.46 27.32 -3.89
N GLN A 438 12.21 27.39 -3.42
CA GLN A 438 11.85 28.10 -2.19
C GLN A 438 12.39 27.42 -0.92
N THR A 439 12.34 26.09 -0.87
CA THR A 439 12.69 25.30 0.31
C THR A 439 14.14 24.82 0.33
N GLY A 440 14.83 24.85 -0.81
CA GLY A 440 16.14 24.21 -0.99
C GLY A 440 16.05 22.68 -1.01
N ALA A 441 14.86 22.10 -1.13
CA ALA A 441 14.66 20.66 -1.09
C ALA A 441 15.17 19.96 -2.37
N PRO A 442 15.68 18.72 -2.25
CA PRO A 442 16.11 17.93 -3.40
C PRO A 442 14.94 17.52 -4.31
N ALA A 443 15.28 16.99 -5.49
CA ALA A 443 14.34 16.43 -6.47
C ALA A 443 13.75 15.06 -6.05
N THR A 444 13.49 14.87 -4.76
CA THR A 444 13.06 13.59 -4.21
C THR A 444 11.54 13.47 -4.25
N ILE A 445 11.04 12.34 -4.78
CA ILE A 445 9.62 11.99 -4.80
C ILE A 445 9.26 11.21 -3.54
N CYS A 446 10.07 10.20 -3.21
CA CYS A 446 9.90 9.31 -2.08
C CYS A 446 11.27 8.76 -1.63
N PHE A 447 11.30 8.22 -0.41
CA PHE A 447 12.45 7.60 0.22
C PHE A 447 12.19 6.10 0.40
N ASP A 448 13.21 5.28 0.18
CA ASP A 448 13.20 3.84 0.49
C ASP A 448 13.54 3.68 1.98
N ASP A 449 12.63 3.08 2.75
CA ASP A 449 12.82 2.86 4.20
C ASP A 449 13.85 1.74 4.49
N LYS A 450 14.39 1.10 3.44
CA LYS A 450 15.46 0.09 3.44
C LYS A 450 15.15 -1.09 4.36
N ILE A 451 13.92 -1.58 4.27
CA ILE A 451 13.47 -2.76 4.98
C ILE A 451 12.59 -3.59 4.07
N ARG A 452 12.78 -4.91 4.12
CA ARG A 452 11.89 -5.88 3.51
C ARG A 452 10.88 -6.29 4.58
N LEU A 453 9.70 -5.67 4.58
CA LEU A 453 8.69 -5.82 5.61
C LEU A 453 7.89 -7.11 5.39
N PRO A 454 7.86 -8.07 6.33
CA PRO A 454 7.02 -9.26 6.17
C PRO A 454 5.53 -8.90 6.12
N ILE A 455 4.80 -9.49 5.19
CA ILE A 455 3.33 -9.40 5.12
C ILE A 455 2.70 -10.80 5.05
N GLY A 456 1.45 -10.89 5.47
CA GLY A 456 0.74 -12.15 5.59
C GLY A 456 -0.33 -12.07 6.67
N TYR A 457 -0.69 -13.20 7.25
CA TYR A 457 -1.80 -13.26 8.18
C TYR A 457 -1.56 -14.16 9.40
N TYR A 458 -2.32 -13.92 10.47
CA TYR A 458 -2.51 -14.85 11.58
C TYR A 458 -4.00 -15.14 11.75
N THR A 459 -4.33 -16.26 12.38
CA THR A 459 -5.73 -16.61 12.67
C THR A 459 -6.03 -16.33 14.14
N ASP A 460 -7.03 -15.50 14.43
CA ASP A 460 -7.46 -15.26 15.81
C ASP A 460 -8.03 -16.55 16.39
N ALA A 461 -7.48 -16.99 17.51
CA ALA A 461 -7.87 -18.24 18.15
C ALA A 461 -9.30 -18.22 18.72
N ASN A 462 -9.90 -17.04 18.90
CA ASN A 462 -11.23 -16.89 19.50
C ASN A 462 -12.37 -17.02 18.49
N ASP A 463 -12.21 -16.46 17.29
CA ASP A 463 -13.27 -16.44 16.26
C ASP A 463 -12.86 -17.10 14.93
N GLY A 464 -11.60 -17.53 14.80
CA GLY A 464 -11.09 -18.18 13.59
C GLY A 464 -10.91 -17.24 12.40
N THR A 465 -11.06 -15.93 12.59
CA THR A 465 -10.91 -14.96 11.52
C THR A 465 -9.43 -14.69 11.22
N LYS A 466 -9.13 -14.42 9.95
CA LYS A 466 -7.77 -14.12 9.50
C LYS A 466 -7.50 -12.62 9.59
N HIS A 467 -6.36 -12.29 10.20
CA HIS A 467 -5.91 -10.93 10.43
C HIS A 467 -4.55 -10.68 9.79
N ASP A 468 -4.37 -9.51 9.21
CA ASP A 468 -3.08 -9.08 8.65
C ASP A 468 -2.03 -8.96 9.77
N ILE A 469 -0.83 -9.52 9.58
CA ILE A 469 0.25 -9.42 10.58
C ILE A 469 0.71 -7.99 10.84
N ARG A 470 0.44 -7.06 9.91
CA ARG A 470 0.68 -5.62 10.09
C ARG A 470 -0.22 -4.97 11.12
N GLU A 471 -1.15 -5.70 11.74
CA GLU A 471 -1.78 -5.28 13.00
C GLU A 471 -0.76 -5.15 14.15
N ILE A 472 0.40 -5.78 14.03
CA ILE A 472 1.52 -5.61 14.97
C ILE A 472 2.36 -4.40 14.56
N ASP A 473 1.86 -3.22 14.89
CA ASP A 473 2.54 -1.93 14.75
C ASP A 473 3.15 -1.46 16.09
N LEU A 474 3.72 -0.25 16.12
CA LEU A 474 4.31 0.29 17.35
C LEU A 474 3.30 0.36 18.50
N LEU A 475 2.03 0.67 18.20
CA LEU A 475 0.98 0.74 19.21
C LEU A 475 0.66 -0.63 19.79
N ALA A 476 0.55 -1.65 18.94
CA ALA A 476 0.30 -3.01 19.36
C ALA A 476 1.44 -3.55 20.24
N ILE A 477 2.69 -3.26 19.88
CA ILE A 477 3.86 -3.64 20.69
C ILE A 477 3.87 -2.91 22.04
N LEU A 478 3.56 -1.61 22.07
CA LEU A 478 3.43 -0.85 23.32
C LEU A 478 2.33 -1.42 24.23
N ASN A 479 1.17 -1.76 23.68
CA ASN A 479 0.07 -2.36 24.43
C ASN A 479 0.42 -3.77 24.95
N ALA A 480 1.11 -4.58 24.16
CA ALA A 480 1.46 -5.95 24.53
C ALA A 480 2.60 -6.02 25.55
N PHE A 481 3.64 -5.19 25.38
CA PHE A 481 4.92 -5.30 26.08
C PHE A 481 5.36 -4.06 26.84
N GLY A 482 4.76 -2.88 26.61
CA GLY A 482 5.31 -1.61 27.11
C GLY A 482 5.51 -1.54 28.63
N GLU A 483 4.63 -2.14 29.43
CA GLU A 483 4.81 -2.25 30.89
C GLU A 483 5.56 -3.51 31.34
N LYS A 484 5.63 -4.55 30.50
CA LYS A 484 6.15 -5.88 30.85
C LYS A 484 7.63 -6.03 30.50
N ASP A 485 7.97 -5.63 29.28
CA ASP A 485 9.31 -5.71 28.71
C ASP A 485 9.49 -4.63 27.63
N PHE A 486 9.95 -3.46 28.06
CA PHE A 486 10.21 -2.33 27.16
C PHE A 486 11.36 -2.60 26.18
N THR A 487 12.18 -3.64 26.39
CA THR A 487 13.27 -3.98 25.46
C THR A 487 12.72 -4.46 24.11
N VAL A 488 11.55 -5.12 24.09
CA VAL A 488 10.85 -5.51 22.85
C VAL A 488 10.42 -4.27 22.05
N VAL A 489 9.92 -3.24 22.74
CA VAL A 489 9.55 -1.95 22.12
C VAL A 489 10.77 -1.30 21.46
N GLN A 490 11.90 -1.25 22.17
CA GLN A 490 13.15 -0.69 21.65
C GLN A 490 13.70 -1.48 20.46
N ARG A 491 13.62 -2.82 20.51
CA ARG A 491 14.02 -3.69 19.39
C ARG A 491 13.16 -3.46 18.16
N PHE A 492 11.83 -3.35 18.33
CA PHE A 492 10.90 -3.03 17.26
C PHE A 492 11.21 -1.67 16.62
N GLN A 493 11.34 -0.62 17.42
CA GLN A 493 11.70 0.72 16.93
C GLN A 493 13.05 0.72 16.20
N ASN A 494 14.06 0.04 16.74
CA ASN A 494 15.35 -0.10 16.06
C ASN A 494 15.23 -0.85 14.72
N ALA A 495 14.43 -1.92 14.66
CA ALA A 495 14.19 -2.64 13.41
C ALA A 495 13.46 -1.75 12.39
N MET A 496 12.50 -0.94 12.81
CA MET A 496 11.69 -0.10 11.91
C MET A 496 12.37 1.20 11.48
N ASP A 497 13.17 1.85 12.33
CA ASP A 497 13.62 3.22 12.11
C ASP A 497 15.16 3.36 11.98
N ASN A 498 15.95 2.38 12.44
CA ASN A 498 17.41 2.49 12.39
C ASN A 498 17.98 2.13 11.01
N LEU A 499 18.04 3.12 10.12
CA LEU A 499 18.60 2.97 8.76
C LEU A 499 20.11 2.66 8.73
N SER A 500 20.82 2.74 9.86
CA SER A 500 22.23 2.30 9.94
C SER A 500 22.38 0.79 10.12
N MET A 501 21.31 0.10 10.53
CA MET A 501 21.28 -1.35 10.61
C MET A 501 21.08 -1.94 9.21
N GLN A 502 21.77 -3.05 8.91
CA GLN A 502 21.63 -3.74 7.63
C GLN A 502 20.16 -4.17 7.41
N PRO A 503 19.59 -3.97 6.20
CA PRO A 503 18.20 -4.31 5.91
C PRO A 503 17.82 -5.73 6.28
N GLU A 504 18.68 -6.70 5.96
CA GLU A 504 18.46 -8.12 6.22
C GLU A 504 18.32 -8.40 7.71
N LYS A 505 19.18 -7.77 8.52
CA LYS A 505 19.14 -7.88 9.98
C LYS A 505 17.86 -7.26 10.54
N ARG A 506 17.37 -6.16 9.93
CA ARG A 506 16.11 -5.51 10.35
C ARG A 506 14.93 -6.44 10.08
N THR A 507 14.89 -7.08 8.92
CA THR A 507 13.87 -8.07 8.58
C THR A 507 13.93 -9.30 9.49
N GLU A 508 15.13 -9.83 9.80
CA GLU A 508 15.28 -10.95 10.74
C GLU A 508 14.77 -10.58 12.15
N GLU A 509 15.06 -9.37 12.60
CA GLU A 509 14.60 -8.88 13.90
C GLU A 509 13.07 -8.77 13.97
N LEU A 510 12.42 -8.36 12.88
CA LEU A 510 10.97 -8.38 12.78
C LEU A 510 10.40 -9.80 12.89
N TYR A 511 11.03 -10.80 12.28
CA TYR A 511 10.58 -12.19 12.46
C TYR A 511 10.67 -12.67 13.90
N LYS A 512 11.75 -12.33 14.62
CA LYS A 512 11.88 -12.67 16.04
C LYS A 512 10.77 -12.02 16.87
N ILE A 513 10.46 -10.75 16.60
CA ILE A 513 9.38 -10.03 17.29
C ILE A 513 8.02 -10.67 16.96
N LEU A 514 7.75 -11.04 15.71
CA LEU A 514 6.52 -11.75 15.34
C LEU A 514 6.41 -13.12 16.04
N ASP A 515 7.52 -13.86 16.15
CA ASP A 515 7.57 -15.12 16.89
C ASP A 515 7.32 -14.92 18.40
N GLU A 516 7.79 -13.81 18.98
CA GLU A 516 7.53 -13.42 20.38
C GLU A 516 6.07 -13.00 20.62
N VAL A 517 5.45 -12.30 19.66
CA VAL A 517 4.06 -11.82 19.75
C VAL A 517 3.05 -12.96 19.57
N PHE A 518 3.21 -13.75 18.51
CA PHE A 518 2.23 -14.77 18.11
C PHE A 518 2.57 -16.17 18.62
N GLY A 519 3.84 -16.45 18.90
CA GLY A 519 4.38 -17.80 19.04
C GLY A 519 4.80 -18.39 17.70
N VAL A 520 5.84 -19.22 17.72
CA VAL A 520 6.39 -19.88 16.54
C VAL A 520 5.31 -20.69 15.81
N GLY A 521 5.17 -20.46 14.50
CA GLY A 521 4.23 -21.19 13.63
C GLY A 521 2.76 -20.79 13.78
N ARG A 522 2.45 -19.66 14.44
CA ARG A 522 1.08 -19.16 14.62
C ARG A 522 0.66 -18.07 13.62
N TYR A 523 1.55 -17.69 12.72
CA TYR A 523 1.29 -16.77 11.62
C TYR A 523 1.91 -17.32 10.33
N VAL A 524 1.41 -16.84 9.20
CA VAL A 524 1.86 -17.18 7.85
C VAL A 524 2.38 -15.91 7.20
N VAL A 525 3.58 -15.98 6.64
CA VAL A 525 4.17 -14.91 5.81
C VAL A 525 3.91 -15.33 4.37
N THR A 526 3.19 -14.50 3.62
CA THR A 526 2.80 -14.80 2.24
C THR A 526 3.67 -14.07 1.23
N ASP A 527 4.16 -12.88 1.60
CA ASP A 527 5.02 -12.04 0.77
C ASP A 527 5.76 -11.02 1.66
N HIS A 528 6.48 -10.10 1.04
CA HIS A 528 7.08 -8.93 1.66
C HIS A 528 6.68 -7.65 0.93
N ALA A 529 6.75 -6.53 1.65
CA ALA A 529 6.58 -5.21 1.08
C ALA A 529 7.85 -4.37 1.25
N THR A 530 8.09 -3.47 0.30
CA THR A 530 9.04 -2.37 0.43
C THR A 530 8.27 -1.11 0.84
N PRO A 531 8.41 -0.63 2.09
CA PRO A 531 7.83 0.63 2.49
C PRO A 531 8.56 1.80 1.83
N ILE A 532 7.81 2.69 1.21
CA ILE A 532 8.32 3.94 0.65
C ILE A 532 7.61 5.13 1.28
N THR A 533 8.38 6.08 1.79
CA THR A 533 7.84 7.28 2.43
C THR A 533 7.92 8.47 1.48
N PHE A 534 6.79 9.08 1.15
CA PHE A 534 6.76 10.20 0.19
C PHE A 534 7.37 11.48 0.77
N ALA A 535 8.04 12.26 -0.08
CA ALA A 535 8.60 13.55 0.31
C ALA A 535 7.51 14.62 0.41
N ALA A 536 7.54 15.43 1.47
CA ALA A 536 6.55 16.47 1.72
C ALA A 536 6.47 17.49 0.58
N VAL A 537 7.61 17.87 0.00
CA VAL A 537 7.67 18.84 -1.11
C VAL A 537 7.03 18.28 -2.38
N PHE A 538 7.19 16.99 -2.66
CA PHE A 538 6.51 16.33 -3.77
C PHE A 538 4.99 16.30 -3.54
N LEU A 539 4.58 15.87 -2.35
CA LEU A 539 3.19 15.79 -1.92
C LEU A 539 2.48 17.17 -1.94
N GLN A 540 3.15 18.21 -1.45
CA GLN A 540 2.66 19.59 -1.51
C GLN A 540 2.51 20.07 -2.95
N ALA A 541 3.53 19.85 -3.79
CA ALA A 541 3.48 20.23 -5.20
C ALA A 541 2.33 19.55 -5.94
N LEU A 542 2.07 18.26 -5.64
CA LEU A 542 0.96 17.51 -6.21
C LEU A 542 -0.38 18.15 -5.84
N ASN A 543 -0.60 18.49 -4.57
CA ASN A 543 -1.83 19.17 -4.15
C ASN A 543 -2.01 20.54 -4.78
N GLU A 544 -0.97 21.39 -4.75
CA GLU A 544 -1.02 22.72 -5.33
C GLU A 544 -1.30 22.66 -6.84
N ALA A 545 -0.77 21.64 -7.52
CA ALA A 545 -1.02 21.40 -8.94
C ALA A 545 -2.45 20.89 -9.20
N CYS A 546 -2.99 20.02 -8.35
CA CYS A 546 -4.39 19.61 -8.42
C CYS A 546 -5.33 20.81 -8.29
N VAL A 547 -5.08 21.71 -7.33
CA VAL A 547 -5.84 22.97 -7.16
C VAL A 547 -5.71 23.86 -8.39
N ALA A 548 -4.48 24.05 -8.89
CA ALA A 548 -4.24 24.86 -10.09
C ALA A 548 -4.91 24.28 -11.35
N ALA A 549 -5.10 22.97 -11.40
CA ALA A 549 -5.83 22.27 -12.45
C ALA A 549 -7.36 22.36 -12.30
N GLY A 550 -7.86 23.00 -11.25
CA GLY A 550 -9.28 23.24 -10.99
C GLY A 550 -9.95 22.22 -10.06
N ALA A 551 -9.18 21.35 -9.39
CA ALA A 551 -9.74 20.47 -8.37
C ALA A 551 -10.30 21.28 -7.20
N ASP A 552 -11.57 21.03 -6.89
CA ASP A 552 -12.25 21.47 -5.66
C ASP A 552 -12.85 20.23 -5.00
N ILE A 553 -12.14 19.65 -4.02
CA ILE A 553 -12.53 18.39 -3.41
C ILE A 553 -13.27 18.68 -2.10
N ARG A 554 -14.55 18.31 -2.05
CA ARG A 554 -15.35 18.53 -0.85
C ARG A 554 -15.21 17.37 0.15
N PRO A 555 -14.82 17.63 1.39
CA PRO A 555 -14.79 16.61 2.44
C PRO A 555 -16.22 16.16 2.78
N MET A 556 -16.40 14.87 3.02
CA MET A 556 -17.63 14.28 3.57
C MET A 556 -17.33 13.54 4.87
N ASN A 557 -18.32 13.45 5.75
CA ASN A 557 -18.26 12.67 6.99
C ASN A 557 -17.14 13.07 7.97
N ARG A 558 -16.76 14.35 8.04
CA ARG A 558 -15.90 14.83 9.14
C ARG A 558 -16.71 14.83 10.44
N GLN A 559 -16.47 13.84 11.28
CA GLN A 559 -17.16 13.69 12.57
C GLN A 559 -16.46 14.41 13.73
N LEU A 560 -15.21 14.87 13.56
CA LEU A 560 -14.37 15.32 14.67
C LEU A 560 -13.63 16.61 14.33
N ASP A 561 -13.68 17.55 15.27
CA ASP A 561 -12.88 18.78 15.27
C ASP A 561 -12.02 18.76 16.54
N PHE A 562 -10.71 18.59 16.36
CA PHE A 562 -9.71 18.57 17.43
C PHE A 562 -8.97 19.93 17.55
N SER A 563 -9.45 21.00 16.90
CA SER A 563 -8.70 22.25 16.75
C SER A 563 -8.55 23.04 18.07
N GLY A 564 -7.29 23.14 18.54
CA GLY A 564 -6.93 23.91 19.73
C GLY A 564 -5.47 24.41 19.79
N GLY A 565 -4.65 24.25 18.75
CA GLY A 565 -3.21 24.57 18.81
C GLY A 565 -2.61 25.12 17.52
N THR A 566 -1.93 26.26 17.63
CA THR A 566 -1.19 26.98 16.57
C THR A 566 0.06 26.23 16.10
N GLY A 567 0.21 26.07 14.77
CA GLY A 567 1.32 25.38 14.10
C GLY A 567 2.72 26.00 14.35
N ARG A 568 3.75 25.15 14.37
CA ARG A 568 5.17 25.54 14.50
C ARG A 568 6.05 24.63 13.64
N VAL A 569 7.14 25.18 13.13
CA VAL A 569 8.04 24.62 12.09
C VAL A 569 9.06 23.61 12.66
N ALA A 570 9.40 22.56 11.91
CA ALA A 570 10.49 21.59 12.16
C ALA A 570 11.50 21.46 10.97
N TYR A 571 12.73 20.97 11.22
CA TYR A 571 13.92 20.93 10.32
C TYR A 571 14.80 19.64 10.47
N GLY A 572 15.27 19.04 9.34
CA GLY A 572 16.00 17.75 9.20
C GLY A 572 15.45 16.78 8.09
N HIS A 573 15.89 15.51 7.99
CA HIS A 573 15.51 14.60 6.87
C HIS A 573 14.10 13.99 6.97
N LEU A 574 13.64 13.63 8.17
CA LEU A 574 12.21 13.47 8.45
C LEU A 574 11.47 14.74 8.05
N ASP A 575 12.10 15.90 8.24
CA ASP A 575 11.52 17.19 7.93
C ASP A 575 11.42 17.49 6.43
N GLN A 576 12.03 16.65 5.57
CA GLN A 576 11.75 16.65 4.13
C GLN A 576 10.53 15.78 3.75
N ALA A 577 10.09 14.88 4.63
CA ALA A 577 8.93 13.98 4.44
C ALA A 577 7.68 14.42 5.25
N ILE A 578 7.87 15.28 6.25
CA ILE A 578 6.83 15.88 7.11
C ILE A 578 6.00 16.91 6.33
N LEU A 579 4.73 16.60 6.07
CA LEU A 579 3.80 17.52 5.42
C LEU A 579 2.92 18.24 6.43
N ARG A 580 2.78 19.56 6.25
CA ARG A 580 1.91 20.41 7.07
C ARG A 580 0.46 20.40 6.59
N PRO A 581 -0.53 20.37 7.50
CA PRO A 581 -1.94 20.47 7.14
C PRO A 581 -2.29 21.76 6.38
N GLU A 582 -1.63 22.89 6.66
CA GLU A 582 -1.94 24.17 6.00
C GLU A 582 -1.55 24.18 4.51
N ALA A 583 -0.58 23.36 4.11
CA ALA A 583 -0.14 23.26 2.72
C ALA A 583 -1.19 22.59 1.80
N THR A 584 -2.19 21.92 2.39
CA THR A 584 -3.22 21.17 1.65
C THR A 584 -4.62 21.78 1.78
N ALA A 585 -4.79 22.76 2.67
CA ALA A 585 -6.09 23.38 2.97
C ALA A 585 -6.79 23.97 1.74
N ALA A 586 -6.03 24.42 0.72
CA ALA A 586 -6.59 24.97 -0.51
C ALA A 586 -7.28 23.93 -1.41
N LEU A 587 -6.94 22.64 -1.30
CA LEU A 587 -7.57 21.56 -2.07
C LEU A 587 -8.94 21.18 -1.53
N PHE A 588 -9.18 21.42 -0.24
CA PHE A 588 -10.39 21.02 0.46
C PHE A 588 -11.20 22.25 0.85
N THR A 589 -12.18 22.65 0.01
CA THR A 589 -13.06 23.75 0.39
C THR A 589 -14.18 23.27 1.32
N ASN A 590 -14.28 23.92 2.47
CA ASN A 590 -15.41 23.74 3.38
C ASN A 590 -16.60 24.55 2.84
N GLY A 591 -17.62 23.89 2.32
CA GLY A 591 -18.93 24.53 2.14
C GLY A 591 -19.54 24.93 3.50
N PRO A 592 -20.52 25.84 3.54
CA PRO A 592 -21.19 26.20 4.79
C PRO A 592 -21.77 24.95 5.44
N ILE A 593 -21.16 24.52 6.54
CA ILE A 593 -21.57 23.37 7.32
C ILE A 593 -22.94 23.73 7.92
N GLY A 594 -24.00 23.05 7.49
CA GLY A 594 -25.25 23.03 8.22
C GLY A 594 -24.95 22.48 9.61
N ALA A 595 -25.10 23.30 10.64
CA ALA A 595 -24.71 23.04 12.01
C ALA A 595 -25.34 21.74 12.57
N GLN A 596 -24.64 20.62 12.40
CA GLN A 596 -24.82 19.39 13.19
C GLN A 596 -23.46 18.75 13.57
N GLY A 597 -22.38 19.53 13.54
CA GLY A 597 -21.10 19.15 14.15
C GLY A 597 -21.11 19.52 15.64
N ARG A 598 -20.79 18.56 16.53
CA ARG A 598 -20.49 18.85 17.93
C ARG A 598 -19.17 19.64 17.96
N SER A 599 -19.25 20.94 18.18
CA SER A 599 -18.08 21.78 18.44
C SER A 599 -17.60 21.55 19.88
N TYR A 600 -16.34 21.18 20.05
CA TYR A 600 -15.72 21.02 21.36
C TYR A 600 -15.01 22.33 21.76
N THR A 601 -15.75 23.27 22.34
CA THR A 601 -15.14 24.48 22.91
C THR A 601 -14.44 24.14 24.23
N SER A 602 -13.14 24.44 24.33
CA SER A 602 -12.37 24.33 25.57
C SER A 602 -12.84 25.40 26.58
N ASN A 603 -13.53 24.97 27.64
CA ASN A 603 -13.72 25.82 28.81
C ASN A 603 -12.61 25.54 29.81
N VAL A 604 -11.60 26.42 29.79
CA VAL A 604 -10.57 26.53 30.84
C VAL A 604 -11.27 26.93 32.14
N TYR A 605 -11.46 25.98 33.06
CA TYR A 605 -11.88 26.33 34.42
C TYR A 605 -10.67 26.79 35.22
N THR A 606 -10.51 28.11 35.33
CA THR A 606 -9.72 28.72 36.39
C THR A 606 -10.45 28.49 37.71
N ARG A 607 -10.01 27.53 38.54
CA ARG A 607 -10.41 27.48 39.95
C ARG A 607 -9.62 28.55 40.70
N VAL A 608 -10.32 29.59 41.10
CA VAL A 608 -9.83 30.62 42.02
C VAL A 608 -10.26 30.22 43.44
N TYR A 609 -9.24 30.06 44.30
CA TYR A 609 -9.20 29.71 45.73
C TYR A 609 -9.63 28.30 46.15
#